data_AF-A0A220U374-F1
#
_entry.id   AF-A0A220U374-F1
#
_cell.length_a   1.000
_cell.length_b   1.000
_cell.length_c   1.000
_cell.angle_alpha   90.00
_cell.angle_beta   90.00
_cell.angle_gamma   90.00
#
_symmetry.space_group_name_H-M   'P 1'
#
loop_
_entity.id
_entity.type
_entity.pdbx_description
1 polymer ?
#
loop_
_entity_poly.entity_id
_entity_poly.type
_entity_poly.pdbx_seq_one_letter_code
_entity_poly.pdbx_strand_id
1 'polypeptide(L)' 'MEDVKYADDKDEILNQPISWEEKTKKEEKRKIATELLREGLSSDVIARVTDLEQEEVRALNNQ' A
#
# COMPACT_ATOMS: atom_id res chain seq x y z
N MET A 1 -22.74 20.18 27.85
CA MET A 1 -22.20 18.90 27.36
C MET A 1 -22.52 18.84 25.89
N GLU A 2 -21.54 19.13 25.05
CA GLU A 2 -21.58 18.81 23.63
C GLU A 2 -20.48 17.78 23.43
N ASP A 3 -20.86 16.52 23.57
CA ASP A 3 -20.00 15.37 23.29
C ASP A 3 -19.78 15.33 21.77
N VAL A 4 -18.73 16.01 21.32
CA VAL A 4 -18.32 16.03 19.93
C VAL A 4 -17.88 14.62 19.55
N LYS A 5 -18.58 14.04 18.57
CA LYS A 5 -18.29 12.79 17.88
C LYS A 5 -16.93 12.87 17.17
N TYR A 6 -15.83 12.73 17.92
CA TYR A 6 -14.45 12.77 17.41
C TYR A 6 -13.83 11.38 17.23
N ALA A 7 -14.59 10.32 17.46
CA ALA A 7 -14.04 8.97 17.57
C ALA A 7 -13.89 8.23 16.23
N ASP A 8 -14.62 8.62 15.18
CA ASP A 8 -14.64 7.88 13.90
C ASP A 8 -13.53 8.35 12.93
N ASP A 9 -13.26 9.66 12.87
CA ASP A 9 -12.27 10.25 11.94
C ASP A 9 -10.79 10.03 12.34
N LYS A 10 -10.50 9.62 13.58
CA LYS A 10 -9.10 9.52 14.06
C LYS A 10 -8.34 8.36 13.42
N ASP A 11 -9.01 7.25 13.18
CA ASP A 11 -8.43 6.06 12.54
C ASP A 11 -8.11 6.30 11.06
N GLU A 12 -8.84 7.21 10.40
CA GLU A 12 -8.62 7.56 9.00
C GLU A 12 -7.42 8.51 8.81
N ILE A 13 -7.13 9.36 9.80
CA ILE A 13 -5.95 10.25 9.80
C ILE A 13 -4.65 9.44 10.01
N LEU A 14 -4.69 8.39 10.85
CA LEU A 14 -3.51 7.55 11.14
C LEU A 14 -3.07 6.67 9.97
N ASN A 15 -3.97 6.37 9.03
CA ASN A 15 -3.68 5.51 7.87
C ASN A 15 -3.18 6.27 6.64
N GLN A 16 -3.08 7.60 6.71
CA GLN A 16 -2.53 8.39 5.62
C GLN A 16 -1.00 8.43 5.71
N PRO A 17 -0.28 8.27 4.58
CA PRO A 17 1.16 8.45 4.54
C PRO A 17 1.51 9.87 4.99
N ILE A 18 2.46 9.97 5.92
CA ILE A 18 2.73 11.17 6.72
C ILE A 18 3.42 12.25 5.86
N SER A 19 3.99 11.87 4.72
CA SER A 19 4.67 12.74 3.78
C SER A 19 4.50 12.32 2.32
N TRP A 20 4.68 13.29 1.40
CA TRP A 20 4.78 13.07 -0.04
C TRP A 20 5.86 12.03 -0.39
N GLU A 21 6.98 12.01 0.34
CA GLU A 21 8.06 11.05 0.14
C GLU A 21 7.62 9.59 0.40
N GLU A 22 6.76 9.36 1.40
CA GLU A 22 6.20 8.04 1.66
C GLU A 22 5.21 7.60 0.59
N LYS A 23 4.41 8.55 0.07
CA LYS A 23 3.56 8.30 -1.12
C LYS A 23 4.40 7.89 -2.32
N THR A 24 5.49 8.61 -2.60
CA THR A 24 6.37 8.30 -3.73
C THR A 24 7.01 6.93 -3.57
N LYS A 25 7.51 6.60 -2.37
CA LYS A 25 8.08 5.27 -2.08
C LYS A 25 7.07 4.14 -2.27
N LYS A 26 5.81 4.31 -1.86
CA LYS A 26 4.76 3.29 -2.04
C LYS A 26 4.41 3.14 -3.53
N GLU A 27 4.37 4.22 -4.29
CA GLU A 27 4.13 4.18 -5.73
C GLU A 27 5.28 3.52 -6.51
N GLU A 28 6.53 3.81 -6.15
CA GLU A 28 7.70 3.14 -6.74
C GLU A 28 7.71 1.64 -6.43
N LYS A 29 7.44 1.25 -5.17
CA LYS A 29 7.29 -0.16 -4.78
C LYS A 29 6.22 -0.87 -5.62
N ARG A 30 5.07 -0.22 -5.87
CA ARG A 30 3.99 -0.77 -6.72
C ARG A 30 4.42 -0.90 -8.19
N LYS A 31 5.14 0.07 -8.76
CA LYS A 31 5.69 -0.03 -10.12
C LYS A 31 6.64 -1.22 -10.26
N ILE A 32 7.59 -1.35 -9.33
CA ILE A 32 8.53 -2.46 -9.28
C ILE A 32 7.77 -3.78 -9.18
N ALA A 33 6.78 -3.89 -8.29
CA ALA A 33 5.97 -5.09 -8.16
C ALA A 33 5.25 -5.48 -9.46
N THR A 34 4.69 -4.50 -10.19
CA THR A 34 4.04 -4.72 -11.49
C THR A 34 5.02 -5.20 -12.56
N GLU A 35 6.23 -4.65 -12.62
CA GLU A 35 7.27 -5.12 -13.54
C GLU A 35 7.69 -6.56 -13.22
N LEU A 36 7.92 -6.88 -11.95
CA LEU A 36 8.28 -8.23 -11.52
C LEU A 36 7.17 -9.25 -11.80
N LEU A 37 5.90 -8.88 -11.62
CA LEU A 37 4.75 -9.70 -11.99
C LEU A 37 4.72 -9.99 -13.49
N ARG A 38 5.01 -8.98 -14.33
CA ARG A 38 5.12 -9.14 -15.79
C ARG A 38 6.25 -10.06 -16.21
N GLU A 39 7.34 -10.09 -15.46
CA GLU A 39 8.44 -11.05 -15.67
C GLU A 39 8.11 -12.48 -15.18
N GLY A 40 6.92 -12.68 -14.59
CA GLY A 40 6.45 -13.99 -14.15
C GLY A 40 6.95 -14.42 -12.77
N LEU A 41 7.47 -13.48 -11.96
CA LEU A 41 7.86 -13.76 -10.58
C LEU A 41 6.64 -14.05 -9.71
N SER A 42 6.84 -14.91 -8.71
CA SER A 42 5.78 -15.25 -7.77
C SER A 42 5.43 -14.07 -6.87
N SER A 43 4.13 -13.87 -6.65
CA SER A 43 3.59 -12.80 -5.80
C SER A 43 4.16 -12.83 -4.36
N ASP A 44 4.53 -14.01 -3.84
CA ASP A 44 5.14 -14.15 -2.51
C ASP A 44 6.54 -13.51 -2.45
N VAL A 45 7.35 -13.73 -3.50
CA VAL A 45 8.69 -13.16 -3.61
C VAL A 45 8.60 -11.65 -3.78
N ILE A 46 7.68 -11.19 -4.63
CA ILE A 46 7.47 -9.76 -4.89
C ILE A 46 7.03 -9.04 -3.61
N ALA A 47 6.08 -9.60 -2.86
CA ALA A 47 5.63 -9.04 -1.58
C ALA A 47 6.79 -8.88 -0.58
N ARG A 48 7.67 -9.88 -0.47
CA ARG A 48 8.85 -9.79 0.41
C ARG A 48 9.87 -8.74 -0.03
N VAL A 49 10.13 -8.61 -1.34
CA VAL A 49 11.15 -7.70 -1.86
C VAL A 49 10.68 -6.24 -1.85
N THR A 50 9.42 -6.02 -2.19
CA THR A 50 8.82 -4.68 -2.24
C THR A 50 8.26 -4.22 -0.90
N ASP A 51 8.22 -5.12 0.10
CA ASP A 51 7.63 -4.87 1.41
C ASP A 51 6.18 -4.35 1.24
N LEU A 52 5.46 -5.00 0.32
CA LEU A 52 4.05 -4.83 0.04
C LEU A 52 3.29 -6.05 0.58
N GLU A 53 2.05 -5.84 0.97
CA GLU A 53 1.19 -6.95 1.35
C GLU A 53 0.90 -7.86 0.16
N GLN A 54 0.76 -9.17 0.41
CA GLN A 54 0.43 -10.11 -0.65
C GLN A 54 -0.87 -9.77 -1.37
N GLU A 55 -1.85 -9.24 -0.64
CA GLU A 55 -3.13 -8.83 -1.22
C GLU A 55 -2.96 -7.66 -2.20
N GLU A 56 -2.16 -6.66 -1.83
CA GLU A 56 -1.80 -5.55 -2.73
C GLU A 56 -1.09 -6.04 -3.99
N VAL A 57 -0.12 -6.96 -3.86
CA VAL A 57 0.57 -7.54 -5.01
C VAL A 57 -0.38 -8.35 -5.91
N ARG A 58 -1.33 -9.10 -5.32
CA ARG A 58 -2.36 -9.82 -6.09
C ARG A 58 -3.33 -8.88 -6.79
N ALA A 59 -3.69 -7.76 -6.15
CA ALA A 59 -4.53 -6.75 -6.75
C ALA A 59 -3.87 -6.11 -7.99
N LEU A 60 -2.56 -5.88 -7.96
CA LEU A 60 -1.79 -5.40 -9.12
C LEU A 60 -1.81 -6.37 -10.31
N ASN A 61 -1.90 -7.68 -10.06
CA ASN A 61 -1.93 -8.70 -11.10
C ASN A 61 -3.31 -8.89 -11.77
N ASN A 62 -4.38 -8.41 -11.12
CA ASN A 62 -5.77 -8.59 -11.56
C ASN A 62 -6.37 -7.33 -12.22
N GLN A 63 -5.55 -6.31 -12.54
CA GLN A 63 -5.97 -5.09 -13.22
C GLN A 63 -5.93 -5.19 -14.76
#